data_AF-U1LYR3-F1
#
_entry.id   AF-U1LYR3-F1
#
_cell.length_a   1.000
_cell.length_b   1.000
_cell.length_c   1.000
_cell.angle_alpha   90.00
_cell.angle_beta   90.00
_cell.angle_gamma   90.00
#
_symmetry.space_group_name_H-M   'P 1'
#
loop_
_entity.id
_entity.type
_entity.pdbx_description
1 polymer ?
#
loop_
_entity_poly.entity_id
_entity_poly.type
_entity_poly.pdbx_seq_one_letter_code
_entity_poly.pdbx_strand_id
1 'polypeptide(L)'
;MMNEEDQSVPHVIQEELSVIAEVTKRAIASFKQGGRLIYIGAGTSGRLGILDAAECVPTFGVSPDMVVGLIAGGERALIKAVEGAEDSKDLAVNDLKALHLNAFDTVIGIAASGRTPYVIGGLDYAREVGATTAALSCNKGSKISEHAEFKIEVETGPEVLTGSTRLKAGTAQKLVLNMISTASMIGVGKVYQNLMVDVQPTNEKLEVRAKRMIAEATGVDEQTAARYFDSSGGHVKTAIVMILADVPHAEAVERLERANGFVRDAL
;
A
#
# COMPACT_ATOMS: atom_id res chain seq x y z
N MET A 1 22.70 -17.26 12.62
CA MET A 1 23.02 -16.78 11.27
C MET A 1 21.85 -16.07 10.59
N MET A 2 20.86 -16.73 9.95
CA MET A 2 19.81 -15.99 9.21
C MET A 2 19.06 -14.96 10.08
N ASN A 3 18.68 -15.31 11.31
CA ASN A 3 18.01 -14.37 12.20
C ASN A 3 18.89 -13.18 12.60
N GLU A 4 20.20 -13.38 12.77
CA GLU A 4 21.14 -12.29 13.10
C GLU A 4 21.23 -11.30 11.95
N GLU A 5 21.26 -11.80 10.70
CA GLU A 5 21.19 -10.98 9.50
C GLU A 5 19.86 -10.18 9.44
N ASP A 6 18.73 -10.83 9.70
CA ASP A 6 17.40 -10.19 9.65
C ASP A 6 17.23 -9.05 10.66
N GLN A 7 17.90 -9.11 11.82
CA GLN A 7 17.85 -8.05 12.84
C GLN A 7 18.36 -6.69 12.32
N SER A 8 19.23 -6.69 11.30
CA SER A 8 19.74 -5.45 10.69
C SER A 8 18.70 -4.72 9.84
N VAL A 9 17.70 -5.44 9.30
CA VAL A 9 16.79 -4.89 8.27
C VAL A 9 15.99 -3.68 8.77
N PRO A 10 15.35 -3.69 9.96
CA PRO A 10 14.63 -2.52 10.45
C PRO A 10 15.54 -1.30 10.66
N HIS A 11 16.80 -1.52 11.04
CA HIS A 11 17.76 -0.44 11.31
C HIS A 11 18.13 0.30 10.03
N VAL A 12 18.40 -0.43 8.94
CA VAL A 12 18.74 0.21 7.65
C VAL A 12 17.54 0.88 7.00
N ILE A 13 16.31 0.43 7.28
CA ILE A 13 15.08 1.14 6.84
C ILE A 13 14.95 2.49 7.57
N GLN A 14 15.42 2.59 8.82
CA GLN A 14 15.33 3.81 9.61
C GLN A 14 15.99 5.01 8.91
N GLU A 15 17.06 4.76 8.17
CA GLU A 15 17.80 5.78 7.41
C GLU A 15 16.97 6.38 6.26
N GLU A 16 16.00 5.62 5.74
CA GLU A 16 15.18 5.99 4.58
C GLU A 16 13.79 6.54 4.96
N LEU A 17 13.48 6.64 6.26
CA LEU A 17 12.14 7.06 6.74
C LEU A 17 11.69 8.43 6.19
N SER A 18 12.63 9.36 6.01
CA SER A 18 12.30 10.69 5.47
C SER A 18 11.78 10.58 4.04
N VAL A 19 12.42 9.76 3.19
CA VAL A 19 11.99 9.58 1.80
C VAL A 19 10.70 8.76 1.73
N ILE A 20 10.57 7.72 2.56
CA ILE A 20 9.34 6.93 2.69
C ILE A 20 8.16 7.84 3.05
N ALA A 21 8.36 8.80 3.96
CA ALA A 21 7.33 9.76 4.33
C ALA A 21 6.94 10.70 3.18
N GLU A 22 7.90 11.17 2.37
CA GLU A 22 7.60 11.99 1.19
C GLU A 22 6.83 11.19 0.12
N VAL A 23 7.24 9.94 -0.16
CA VAL A 23 6.51 9.06 -1.09
C VAL A 23 5.09 8.78 -0.58
N THR A 24 4.93 8.56 0.72
CA THR A 24 3.61 8.42 1.36
C THR A 24 2.74 9.66 1.15
N LYS A 25 3.29 10.88 1.31
CA LYS A 25 2.55 12.13 1.05
C LYS A 25 2.09 12.23 -0.41
N ARG A 26 2.92 11.79 -1.35
CA ARG A 26 2.57 11.76 -2.79
C ARG A 26 1.47 10.74 -3.09
N ALA A 27 1.53 9.55 -2.50
CA ALA A 27 0.46 8.56 -2.62
C ALA A 27 -0.87 9.08 -2.05
N ILE A 28 -0.86 9.74 -0.88
CA ILE A 28 -2.05 10.42 -0.32
C ILE A 28 -2.60 11.46 -1.28
N ALA A 29 -1.73 12.30 -1.86
CA ALA A 29 -2.14 13.32 -2.82
C ALA A 29 -2.72 12.71 -4.11
N SER A 30 -2.19 11.56 -4.55
CA SER A 30 -2.69 10.80 -5.71
C SER A 30 -4.11 10.31 -5.45
N PHE A 31 -4.32 9.64 -4.31
CA PHE A 31 -5.65 9.15 -3.91
C PHE A 31 -6.69 10.26 -3.81
N LYS A 32 -6.33 11.44 -3.25
CA LYS A 32 -7.24 12.60 -3.16
C LYS A 32 -7.61 13.19 -4.51
N GLN A 33 -6.81 12.96 -5.55
CA GLN A 33 -7.08 13.37 -6.93
C GLN A 33 -7.74 12.26 -7.77
N GLY A 34 -8.09 11.12 -7.16
CA GLY A 34 -8.64 9.96 -7.86
C GLY A 34 -7.61 9.12 -8.62
N GLY A 35 -6.31 9.37 -8.40
CA GLY A 35 -5.22 8.53 -8.89
C GLY A 35 -4.97 7.31 -8.00
N ARG A 36 -4.00 6.49 -8.40
CA ARG A 36 -3.70 5.18 -7.81
C ARG A 36 -2.27 5.08 -7.31
N LEU A 37 -2.00 4.06 -6.50
CA LEU A 37 -0.67 3.63 -6.13
C LEU A 37 -0.31 2.36 -6.90
N ILE A 38 0.72 2.41 -7.75
CA ILE A 38 1.07 1.32 -8.66
C ILE A 38 2.48 0.83 -8.35
N TYR A 39 2.60 -0.45 -8.02
CA TYR A 39 3.87 -1.14 -7.84
C TYR A 39 4.27 -1.83 -9.14
N ILE A 40 5.53 -1.70 -9.55
CA ILE A 40 6.09 -2.46 -10.68
C ILE A 40 7.37 -3.18 -10.23
N GLY A 41 7.53 -4.44 -10.65
CA GLY A 41 8.74 -5.20 -10.32
C GLY A 41 8.83 -6.52 -11.06
N ALA A 42 9.94 -7.23 -10.87
CA ALA A 42 10.13 -8.59 -11.37
C ALA A 42 10.38 -9.56 -10.22
N GLY A 43 10.14 -10.85 -10.46
CA GLY A 43 10.44 -11.92 -9.50
C GLY A 43 9.85 -11.64 -8.10
N THR A 44 10.67 -11.75 -7.06
CA THR A 44 10.24 -11.50 -5.67
C THR A 44 9.71 -10.08 -5.47
N SER A 45 10.36 -9.07 -6.05
CA SER A 45 9.96 -7.67 -5.90
C SER A 45 8.57 -7.41 -6.47
N GLY A 46 8.27 -7.94 -7.67
CA GLY A 46 6.92 -7.84 -8.25
C GLY A 46 5.87 -8.59 -7.42
N ARG A 47 6.20 -9.79 -6.89
CA ARG A 47 5.29 -10.55 -6.02
C ARG A 47 4.98 -9.81 -4.71
N LEU A 48 5.96 -9.13 -4.12
CA LEU A 48 5.76 -8.33 -2.91
C LEU A 48 4.86 -7.11 -3.17
N GLY A 49 5.00 -6.46 -4.32
CA GLY A 49 4.07 -5.41 -4.75
C GLY A 49 2.64 -5.94 -4.86
N ILE A 50 2.44 -7.09 -5.50
CA ILE A 50 1.11 -7.72 -5.62
C ILE A 50 0.56 -8.13 -4.25
N LEU A 51 1.40 -8.66 -3.36
CA LEU A 51 1.00 -9.04 -2.00
C LEU A 51 0.44 -7.84 -1.23
N ASP A 52 1.18 -6.72 -1.19
CA ASP A 52 0.74 -5.51 -0.48
C ASP A 52 -0.55 -4.90 -1.10
N ALA A 53 -0.62 -4.85 -2.43
CA ALA A 53 -1.82 -4.39 -3.14
C ALA A 53 -3.06 -5.24 -2.83
N ALA A 54 -2.92 -6.58 -2.84
CA ALA A 54 -4.01 -7.51 -2.55
C ALA A 54 -4.53 -7.37 -1.10
N GLU A 55 -3.64 -7.07 -0.16
CA GLU A 55 -4.02 -6.86 1.25
C GLU A 55 -4.77 -5.54 1.47
N CYS A 56 -4.63 -4.55 0.59
CA CYS A 56 -5.31 -3.26 0.75
C CYS A 56 -6.84 -3.37 0.70
N VAL A 57 -7.39 -4.24 -0.16
CA VAL A 57 -8.85 -4.41 -0.34
C VAL A 57 -9.55 -4.87 0.95
N PRO A 58 -9.22 -6.05 1.53
CA PRO A 58 -9.88 -6.51 2.75
C PRO A 58 -9.51 -5.69 3.99
N THR A 59 -8.36 -5.00 3.98
CA THR A 59 -7.86 -4.22 5.11
C THR A 59 -8.52 -2.84 5.17
N PHE A 60 -8.60 -2.11 4.06
CA PHE A 60 -9.05 -0.72 4.04
C PHE A 60 -10.38 -0.51 3.30
N GLY A 61 -10.99 -1.60 2.83
CA GLY A 61 -12.29 -1.57 2.14
C GLY A 61 -12.26 -0.78 0.83
N VAL A 62 -11.10 -0.74 0.17
CA VAL A 62 -10.88 0.02 -1.06
C VAL A 62 -11.14 -0.82 -2.31
N SER A 63 -11.36 -0.14 -3.44
CA SER A 63 -11.38 -0.80 -4.76
C SER A 63 -10.05 -1.51 -5.02
N PRO A 64 -10.04 -2.69 -5.67
CA PRO A 64 -8.81 -3.33 -6.15
C PRO A 64 -7.99 -2.46 -7.11
N ASP A 65 -8.58 -1.42 -7.71
CA ASP A 65 -7.89 -0.51 -8.61
C ASP A 65 -7.10 0.60 -7.87
N MET A 66 -7.36 0.82 -6.57
CA MET A 66 -6.74 1.90 -5.82
C MET A 66 -5.25 1.64 -5.57
N VAL A 67 -4.88 0.39 -5.32
CA VAL A 67 -3.49 -0.06 -5.17
C VAL A 67 -3.27 -1.26 -6.07
N VAL A 68 -2.35 -1.16 -7.03
CA VAL A 68 -2.17 -2.16 -8.08
C VAL A 68 -0.73 -2.67 -8.09
N GLY A 69 -0.55 -3.99 -8.15
CA GLY A 69 0.76 -4.61 -8.35
C GLY A 69 0.92 -5.17 -9.76
N LEU A 70 1.99 -4.79 -10.44
CA LEU A 70 2.41 -5.34 -11.73
C LEU A 70 3.71 -6.14 -11.57
N ILE A 71 3.74 -7.28 -12.24
CA ILE A 71 4.89 -8.18 -12.26
C ILE A 71 5.33 -8.46 -13.70
N ALA A 72 6.64 -8.33 -13.95
CA ALA A 72 7.24 -8.71 -15.23
C ALA A 72 6.89 -10.16 -15.59
N GLY A 73 6.29 -10.36 -16.77
CA GLY A 73 5.80 -11.67 -17.22
C GLY A 73 4.34 -11.97 -16.87
N GLY A 74 3.63 -11.02 -16.26
CA GLY A 74 2.19 -11.10 -15.99
C GLY A 74 1.80 -12.14 -14.95
N GLU A 75 0.52 -12.52 -14.93
CA GLU A 75 -0.06 -13.40 -13.90
C GLU A 75 0.70 -14.73 -13.76
N ARG A 76 1.22 -15.30 -14.85
CA ARG A 76 2.01 -16.53 -14.82
C ARG A 76 3.26 -16.41 -13.93
N ALA A 77 3.85 -15.22 -13.86
CA ALA A 77 5.02 -14.93 -13.04
C ALA A 77 4.76 -15.05 -11.53
N LEU A 78 3.50 -15.00 -11.09
CA LEU A 78 3.12 -15.24 -9.69
C LEU A 78 3.53 -16.64 -9.23
N ILE A 79 3.20 -17.66 -10.04
CA ILE A 79 3.39 -19.08 -9.69
C ILE A 79 4.73 -19.61 -10.20
N LYS A 80 5.15 -19.20 -11.40
CA LYS A 80 6.37 -19.71 -12.03
C LYS A 80 7.20 -18.57 -12.61
N ALA A 81 8.49 -18.53 -12.31
CA ALA A 81 9.40 -17.54 -12.90
C ALA A 81 9.33 -17.57 -14.43
N VAL A 82 9.28 -16.37 -15.04
CA VAL A 82 9.29 -16.17 -16.48
C VAL A 82 10.65 -15.62 -16.85
N GLU A 83 11.47 -16.43 -17.51
CA GLU A 83 12.83 -16.08 -17.89
C GLU A 83 12.85 -14.95 -18.93
N GLY A 84 13.75 -13.97 -18.76
CA GLY A 84 13.92 -12.83 -19.65
C GLY A 84 12.87 -11.72 -19.53
N ALA A 85 11.79 -11.90 -18.75
CA ALA A 85 10.77 -10.85 -18.59
C ALA A 85 11.33 -9.60 -17.89
N GLU A 86 12.27 -9.78 -16.97
CA GLU A 86 12.90 -8.68 -16.22
C GLU A 86 13.83 -7.80 -17.07
N ASP A 87 14.30 -8.33 -18.20
CA ASP A 87 15.23 -7.65 -19.12
C ASP A 87 14.54 -6.76 -20.15
N SER A 88 13.21 -6.83 -20.27
CA SER A 88 12.46 -6.01 -21.23
C SER A 88 12.01 -4.69 -20.63
N LYS A 89 12.54 -3.58 -21.15
CA LYS A 89 12.07 -2.22 -20.82
C LYS A 89 10.64 -1.96 -21.32
N ASP A 90 10.29 -2.51 -22.47
CA ASP A 90 9.01 -2.23 -23.14
C ASP A 90 7.83 -2.91 -22.44
N LEU A 91 8.06 -4.03 -21.74
CA LEU A 91 6.99 -4.76 -21.05
C LEU A 91 6.30 -3.89 -19.98
N ALA A 92 7.07 -3.20 -19.12
CA ALA A 92 6.47 -2.32 -18.11
C ALA A 92 5.70 -1.15 -18.74
N VAL A 93 6.18 -0.62 -19.87
CA VAL A 93 5.48 0.44 -20.61
C VAL A 93 4.14 -0.06 -21.11
N ASN A 94 4.10 -1.27 -21.68
CA ASN A 94 2.86 -1.88 -22.17
C ASN A 94 1.88 -2.17 -21.02
N ASP A 95 2.38 -2.70 -19.89
CA ASP A 95 1.56 -2.98 -18.71
C ASP A 95 0.95 -1.68 -18.14
N LEU A 96 1.74 -0.60 -18.04
CA LEU A 96 1.28 0.70 -17.57
C LEU A 96 0.31 1.38 -18.57
N LYS A 97 0.51 1.20 -19.88
CA LYS A 97 -0.45 1.64 -20.91
C LYS A 97 -1.77 0.91 -20.81
N ALA A 98 -1.74 -0.40 -20.58
CA ALA A 98 -2.94 -1.22 -20.40
C ALA A 98 -3.72 -0.82 -19.14
N LEU A 99 -3.02 -0.37 -18.08
CA LEU A 99 -3.64 0.23 -16.89
C LEU A 99 -4.12 1.68 -17.09
N HIS A 100 -3.93 2.28 -18.27
CA HIS A 100 -4.22 3.69 -18.51
C HIS A 100 -3.57 4.61 -17.47
N LEU A 101 -2.27 4.41 -17.22
CA LEU A 101 -1.49 5.28 -16.33
C LEU A 101 -1.70 6.75 -16.70
N ASN A 102 -1.89 7.59 -15.68
CA ASN A 102 -2.05 9.04 -15.84
C ASN A 102 -1.25 9.83 -14.79
N ALA A 103 -1.21 11.16 -14.94
CA ALA A 103 -0.40 12.05 -14.11
C ALA A 103 -0.83 12.12 -12.63
N PHE A 104 -2.02 11.66 -12.27
CA PHE A 104 -2.47 11.60 -10.89
C PHE A 104 -2.03 10.33 -10.16
N ASP A 105 -1.45 9.37 -10.88
CA ASP A 105 -0.95 8.13 -10.29
C ASP A 105 0.45 8.32 -9.64
N THR A 106 0.76 7.49 -8.66
CA THR A 106 2.11 7.28 -8.12
C THR A 106 2.61 5.89 -8.51
N VAL A 107 3.77 5.81 -9.16
CA VAL A 107 4.42 4.54 -9.55
C VAL A 107 5.66 4.31 -8.71
N ILE A 108 5.74 3.14 -8.06
CA ILE A 108 6.91 2.69 -7.31
C ILE A 108 7.57 1.50 -8.02
N GLY A 109 8.77 1.72 -8.53
CA GLY A 109 9.61 0.69 -9.15
C GLY A 109 10.45 -0.06 -8.13
N ILE A 110 10.31 -1.38 -8.07
CA ILE A 110 10.92 -2.22 -7.04
C ILE A 110 11.94 -3.18 -7.67
N ALA A 111 13.22 -3.03 -7.34
CA ALA A 111 14.25 -3.98 -7.72
C ALA A 111 15.37 -4.01 -6.68
N ALA A 112 15.58 -5.16 -6.02
CA ALA A 112 16.64 -5.31 -5.03
C ALA A 112 18.03 -4.99 -5.62
N SER A 113 18.27 -5.45 -6.85
CA SER A 113 19.51 -5.19 -7.59
C SER A 113 19.72 -3.72 -7.95
N GLY A 114 18.66 -2.92 -7.97
CA GLY A 114 18.69 -1.52 -8.36
C GLY A 114 18.88 -1.28 -9.86
N ARG A 115 18.84 -2.30 -10.72
CA ARG A 115 19.20 -2.16 -12.15
C ARG A 115 18.30 -2.90 -13.14
N THR A 116 17.18 -3.46 -12.68
CA THR A 116 16.28 -4.28 -13.51
C THR A 116 15.68 -3.48 -14.68
N PRO A 117 15.92 -3.85 -15.96
CA PRO A 117 15.45 -3.10 -17.11
C PRO A 117 13.93 -2.88 -17.17
N TYR A 118 13.11 -3.88 -16.82
CA TYR A 118 11.66 -3.72 -16.72
C TYR A 118 11.26 -2.54 -15.83
N VAL A 119 11.89 -2.42 -14.66
CA VAL A 119 11.61 -1.33 -13.73
C VAL A 119 12.08 0.01 -14.28
N ILE A 120 13.25 0.05 -14.93
CA ILE A 120 13.76 1.27 -15.59
C ILE A 120 12.76 1.77 -16.64
N GLY A 121 12.32 0.90 -17.55
CA GLY A 121 11.39 1.28 -18.62
C GLY A 121 10.04 1.78 -18.08
N GLY A 122 9.51 1.14 -17.04
CA GLY A 122 8.27 1.58 -16.41
C GLY A 122 8.40 2.93 -15.70
N LEU A 123 9.51 3.19 -15.00
CA LEU A 123 9.78 4.47 -14.35
C LEU A 123 9.96 5.61 -15.37
N ASP A 124 10.69 5.36 -16.47
CA ASP A 124 10.87 6.32 -17.55
C ASP A 124 9.52 6.72 -18.17
N TYR A 125 8.67 5.75 -18.48
CA TYR A 125 7.35 6.01 -19.03
C TYR A 125 6.42 6.72 -18.04
N ALA A 126 6.45 6.33 -16.75
CA ALA A 126 5.67 7.01 -15.73
C ALA A 126 6.02 8.49 -15.61
N ARG A 127 7.32 8.82 -15.70
CA ARG A 127 7.79 10.20 -15.73
C ARG A 127 7.35 10.94 -17.00
N GLU A 128 7.38 10.30 -18.17
CA GLU A 128 6.88 10.87 -19.43
C GLU A 128 5.39 11.25 -19.34
N VAL A 129 4.58 10.39 -18.72
CA VAL A 129 3.15 10.62 -18.46
C VAL A 129 2.91 11.74 -17.42
N GLY A 130 3.91 12.07 -16.62
CA GLY A 130 3.83 13.06 -15.53
C GLY A 130 3.34 12.48 -14.20
N ALA A 131 3.34 11.15 -14.05
CA ALA A 131 3.04 10.48 -12.79
C ALA A 131 4.18 10.69 -11.78
N THR A 132 3.85 10.64 -10.48
CA THR A 132 4.90 10.64 -9.45
C THR A 132 5.67 9.32 -9.51
N THR A 133 7.00 9.37 -9.39
CA THR A 133 7.86 8.18 -9.48
C THR A 133 8.74 7.99 -8.26
N ALA A 134 8.75 6.78 -7.70
CA ALA A 134 9.68 6.37 -6.65
C ALA A 134 10.41 5.08 -7.04
N ALA A 135 11.67 4.95 -6.65
CA ALA A 135 12.46 3.73 -6.82
C ALA A 135 12.81 3.14 -5.46
N LEU A 136 12.58 1.84 -5.31
CA LEU A 136 12.93 1.05 -4.12
C LEU A 136 13.99 0.01 -4.48
N SER A 137 15.20 0.20 -3.98
CA SER A 137 16.34 -0.69 -4.18
C SER A 137 17.00 -1.08 -2.87
N CYS A 138 17.88 -2.10 -2.93
CA CYS A 138 18.67 -2.52 -1.78
C CYS A 138 20.17 -2.25 -1.93
N ASN A 139 20.52 -1.33 -2.83
CA ASN A 139 21.88 -0.84 -3.08
C ASN A 139 21.87 0.69 -3.16
N LYS A 140 22.88 1.36 -2.60
CA LYS A 140 23.05 2.82 -2.80
C LYS A 140 23.45 3.14 -4.24
N GLY A 141 23.06 4.31 -4.74
CA GLY A 141 23.40 4.77 -6.09
C GLY A 141 22.84 3.86 -7.18
N SER A 142 21.64 3.32 -6.96
CA SER A 142 21.02 2.35 -7.87
C SER A 142 20.63 2.98 -9.20
N LYS A 143 20.75 2.22 -10.29
CA LYS A 143 20.40 2.70 -11.62
C LYS A 143 18.95 3.13 -11.72
N ILE A 144 18.00 2.35 -11.19
CA ILE A 144 16.57 2.70 -11.16
C ILE A 144 16.30 4.02 -10.43
N SER A 145 17.14 4.40 -9.47
CA SER A 145 17.01 5.65 -8.71
C SER A 145 17.26 6.88 -9.56
N GLU A 146 18.03 6.77 -10.65
CA GLU A 146 18.20 7.85 -11.64
C GLU A 146 16.91 8.09 -12.45
N HIS A 147 16.04 7.08 -12.51
CA HIS A 147 14.80 7.08 -13.28
C HIS A 147 13.56 7.44 -12.43
N ALA A 148 13.71 7.72 -11.13
CA ALA A 148 12.64 8.15 -10.23
C ALA A 148 12.86 9.54 -9.61
N GLU A 149 11.80 10.24 -9.22
CA GLU A 149 11.85 11.47 -8.41
C GLU A 149 12.33 11.17 -6.99
N PHE A 150 11.79 10.11 -6.37
CA PHE A 150 12.12 9.68 -5.02
C PHE A 150 12.98 8.41 -5.03
N LYS A 151 14.00 8.36 -4.17
CA LYS A 151 14.97 7.27 -4.10
C LYS A 151 14.96 6.65 -2.71
N ILE A 152 14.40 5.46 -2.58
CA ILE A 152 14.40 4.69 -1.33
C ILE A 152 15.46 3.60 -1.49
N GLU A 153 16.65 3.83 -0.93
CA GLU A 153 17.82 2.96 -1.13
C GLU A 153 18.19 2.25 0.18
N VAL A 154 17.52 1.13 0.48
CA VAL A 154 17.68 0.39 1.74
C VAL A 154 18.87 -0.57 1.64
N GLU A 155 20.07 -0.14 1.98
CA GLU A 155 21.29 -0.96 1.88
C GLU A 155 21.30 -2.11 2.92
N THR A 156 20.76 -3.27 2.55
CA THR A 156 20.65 -4.43 3.44
C THR A 156 21.96 -5.22 3.62
N GLY A 157 23.02 -4.83 2.90
CA GLY A 157 24.29 -5.56 2.85
C GLY A 157 24.19 -6.91 2.12
N PRO A 158 25.26 -7.73 2.17
CA PRO A 158 25.30 -9.03 1.50
C PRO A 158 24.28 -10.00 2.09
N GLU A 159 23.73 -10.88 1.24
CA GLU A 159 22.81 -11.93 1.68
C GLU A 159 23.57 -13.14 2.23
N VAL A 160 23.00 -13.80 3.24
CA VAL A 160 23.54 -15.05 3.84
C VAL A 160 23.76 -16.16 2.80
N LEU A 161 22.93 -16.17 1.76
CA LEU A 161 23.16 -16.93 0.53
C LEU A 161 23.42 -15.92 -0.57
N THR A 162 24.67 -15.84 -1.05
CA THR A 162 25.12 -14.84 -2.02
C THR A 162 24.15 -14.69 -3.20
N GLY A 163 23.62 -13.48 -3.38
CA GLY A 163 22.70 -13.14 -4.47
C GLY A 163 21.23 -13.50 -4.23
N SER A 164 20.89 -14.21 -3.14
CA SER A 164 19.52 -14.58 -2.81
C SER A 164 18.75 -13.42 -2.18
N THR A 165 18.52 -12.36 -2.96
CA THR A 165 17.83 -11.12 -2.55
C THR A 165 16.36 -11.29 -2.17
N ARG A 166 15.81 -12.50 -2.29
CA ARG A 166 14.50 -12.83 -1.70
C ARG A 166 14.50 -12.85 -0.16
N LEU A 167 15.66 -12.70 0.47
CA LEU A 167 15.88 -12.75 1.92
C LEU A 167 15.82 -11.33 2.50
N LYS A 168 16.93 -10.74 2.98
CA LYS A 168 16.91 -9.43 3.64
C LYS A 168 16.35 -8.34 2.74
N ALA A 169 16.76 -8.29 1.48
CA ALA A 169 16.25 -7.31 0.53
C ALA A 169 14.73 -7.45 0.30
N GLY A 170 14.22 -8.68 0.20
CA GLY A 170 12.79 -8.96 0.13
C GLY A 170 12.04 -8.53 1.41
N THR A 171 12.60 -8.82 2.58
CA THR A 171 12.06 -8.36 3.87
C THR A 171 12.01 -6.83 3.93
N ALA A 172 13.07 -6.14 3.54
CA ALA A 172 13.13 -4.69 3.49
C ALA A 172 12.04 -4.12 2.58
N GLN A 173 11.90 -4.68 1.37
CA GLN A 173 10.87 -4.28 0.42
C GLN A 173 9.48 -4.43 1.01
N LYS A 174 9.17 -5.58 1.64
CA LYS A 174 7.88 -5.80 2.29
C LYS A 174 7.57 -4.72 3.33
N LEU A 175 8.54 -4.43 4.21
CA LEU A 175 8.35 -3.47 5.29
C LEU A 175 8.12 -2.06 4.75
N VAL A 176 8.88 -1.63 3.74
CA VAL A 176 8.70 -0.33 3.09
C VAL A 176 7.33 -0.21 2.41
N LEU A 177 6.91 -1.24 1.66
CA LEU A 177 5.59 -1.23 1.00
C LEU A 177 4.47 -1.13 2.02
N ASN A 178 4.53 -1.93 3.10
CA ASN A 178 3.55 -1.88 4.18
C ASN A 178 3.51 -0.51 4.87
N MET A 179 4.65 0.17 5.03
CA MET A 179 4.69 1.53 5.57
C MET A 179 3.94 2.49 4.63
N ILE A 180 4.24 2.46 3.33
CA ILE A 180 3.63 3.37 2.35
C ILE A 180 2.13 3.13 2.24
N SER A 181 1.68 1.89 2.04
CA SER A 181 0.26 1.57 1.88
C SER A 181 -0.53 1.90 3.15
N THR A 182 -0.06 1.43 4.32
CA THR A 182 -0.74 1.67 5.60
C THR A 182 -0.80 3.16 5.95
N ALA A 183 0.33 3.88 5.87
CA ALA A 183 0.35 5.29 6.21
C ALA A 183 -0.47 6.13 5.21
N SER A 184 -0.49 5.75 3.92
CA SER A 184 -1.31 6.43 2.92
C SER A 184 -2.80 6.24 3.20
N MET A 185 -3.22 5.04 3.58
CA MET A 185 -4.61 4.71 3.93
C MET A 185 -5.07 5.43 5.20
N ILE A 186 -4.19 5.58 6.20
CA ILE A 186 -4.40 6.48 7.34
C ILE A 186 -4.61 7.91 6.86
N GLY A 187 -3.75 8.39 5.95
CA GLY A 187 -3.79 9.74 5.37
C GLY A 187 -5.00 10.05 4.48
N VAL A 188 -5.82 9.05 4.14
CA VAL A 188 -7.11 9.20 3.45
C VAL A 188 -8.29 8.70 4.29
N GLY A 189 -8.11 8.62 5.61
CA GLY A 189 -9.21 8.44 6.56
C GLY A 189 -9.72 7.01 6.70
N LYS A 190 -9.00 5.99 6.23
CA LYS A 190 -9.42 4.56 6.33
C LYS A 190 -9.27 3.96 7.73
N VAL A 191 -8.66 4.69 8.66
CA VAL A 191 -8.34 4.25 10.02
C VAL A 191 -8.83 5.29 11.03
N TYR A 192 -9.29 4.85 12.20
CA TYR A 192 -9.62 5.70 13.34
C TYR A 192 -8.87 5.18 14.56
N GLN A 193 -8.08 6.06 15.20
CA GLN A 193 -7.10 5.65 16.21
C GLN A 193 -6.12 4.61 15.62
N ASN A 194 -6.13 3.39 16.12
CA ASN A 194 -5.40 2.23 15.58
C ASN A 194 -6.35 1.16 15.02
N LEU A 195 -7.64 1.48 14.84
CA LEU A 195 -8.69 0.56 14.44
C LEU A 195 -8.99 0.67 12.93
N MET A 196 -9.11 -0.50 12.31
CA MET A 196 -9.42 -0.69 10.90
C MET A 196 -10.93 -0.51 10.64
N VAL A 197 -11.40 0.72 10.77
CA VAL A 197 -12.82 1.06 10.78
C VAL A 197 -13.48 1.04 9.39
N ASP A 198 -12.72 0.84 8.31
CA ASP A 198 -13.25 0.72 6.94
C ASP A 198 -13.12 -0.73 6.43
N VAL A 199 -13.19 -1.72 7.32
CA VAL A 199 -13.15 -3.15 6.98
C VAL A 199 -14.42 -3.54 6.22
N GLN A 200 -14.30 -4.41 5.21
CA GLN A 200 -15.46 -5.03 4.56
C GLN A 200 -15.84 -6.34 5.28
N PRO A 201 -16.99 -6.41 5.97
CA PRO A 201 -17.41 -7.62 6.69
C PRO A 201 -17.97 -8.67 5.74
N THR A 202 -17.10 -9.32 4.95
CA THR A 202 -17.48 -10.33 3.93
C THR A 202 -17.67 -11.74 4.48
N ASN A 203 -17.43 -11.95 5.78
CA ASN A 203 -17.59 -13.22 6.47
C ASN A 203 -17.84 -13.00 7.97
N GLU A 204 -18.32 -14.03 8.65
CA GLU A 204 -18.70 -14.00 10.07
C GLU A 204 -17.55 -13.49 10.98
N LYS A 205 -16.31 -13.91 10.72
CA LYS A 205 -15.14 -13.44 11.47
C LYS A 205 -14.95 -11.93 11.35
N LEU A 206 -15.17 -11.36 10.16
CA LEU A 206 -15.03 -9.92 9.94
C LEU A 206 -16.22 -9.13 10.50
N GLU A 207 -17.43 -9.68 10.52
CA GLU A 207 -18.58 -9.07 11.22
C GLU A 207 -18.34 -8.99 12.74
N VAL A 208 -17.88 -10.08 13.36
CA VAL A 208 -17.53 -10.09 14.78
C VAL A 208 -16.44 -9.07 15.08
N ARG A 209 -15.43 -8.98 14.20
CA ARG A 209 -14.37 -7.96 14.32
C ARG A 209 -14.92 -6.54 14.20
N ALA A 210 -15.81 -6.29 13.24
CA ALA A 210 -16.46 -4.99 13.05
C ALA A 210 -17.21 -4.53 14.31
N LYS A 211 -18.03 -5.41 14.90
CA LYS A 211 -18.76 -5.13 16.14
C LYS A 211 -17.82 -4.85 17.32
N ARG A 212 -16.73 -5.62 17.45
CA ARG A 212 -15.69 -5.37 18.46
C ARG A 212 -15.00 -4.03 18.29
N MET A 213 -14.69 -3.64 17.05
CA MET A 213 -14.06 -2.33 16.79
C MET A 213 -14.99 -1.17 17.15
N ILE A 214 -16.31 -1.30 16.93
CA ILE A 214 -17.29 -0.30 17.37
C ILE A 214 -17.26 -0.19 18.91
N ALA A 215 -17.32 -1.32 19.63
CA ALA A 215 -17.25 -1.34 21.08
C ALA A 215 -15.95 -0.71 21.61
N GLU A 216 -14.80 -1.08 21.04
CA GLU A 216 -13.49 -0.55 21.43
C GLU A 216 -13.33 0.94 21.13
N ALA A 217 -13.80 1.41 19.97
CA ALA A 217 -13.72 2.80 19.57
C ALA A 217 -14.61 3.74 20.41
N THR A 218 -15.69 3.22 20.97
CA THR A 218 -16.76 4.03 21.59
C THR A 218 -16.96 3.77 23.08
N GLY A 219 -16.42 2.67 23.61
CA GLY A 219 -16.56 2.28 25.02
C GLY A 219 -17.90 1.64 25.38
N VAL A 220 -18.78 1.37 24.41
CA VAL A 220 -20.08 0.71 24.65
C VAL A 220 -19.93 -0.82 24.75
N ASP A 221 -20.95 -1.48 25.31
CA ASP A 221 -20.99 -2.94 25.37
C ASP A 221 -21.23 -3.62 24.00
N GLU A 222 -20.94 -4.92 23.90
CA GLU A 222 -21.06 -5.68 22.65
C GLU A 222 -22.50 -5.70 22.07
N GLN A 223 -23.54 -5.71 22.92
CA GLN A 223 -24.92 -5.71 22.43
C GLN A 223 -25.30 -4.37 21.83
N THR A 224 -24.88 -3.28 22.47
CA THR A 224 -25.05 -1.92 21.96
C THR A 224 -24.29 -1.74 20.66
N ALA A 225 -23.03 -2.17 20.58
CA ALA A 225 -22.22 -2.13 19.36
C ALA A 225 -22.86 -2.94 18.22
N ALA A 226 -23.42 -4.12 18.50
CA ALA A 226 -24.12 -4.93 17.50
C ALA A 226 -25.37 -4.21 16.94
N ARG A 227 -26.18 -3.57 17.81
CA ARG A 227 -27.34 -2.79 17.36
C ARG A 227 -26.93 -1.63 16.46
N TYR A 228 -25.88 -0.90 16.83
CA TYR A 228 -25.39 0.21 16.02
C TYR A 228 -24.79 -0.25 14.70
N PHE A 229 -24.08 -1.38 14.69
CA PHE A 229 -23.62 -2.03 13.46
C PHE A 229 -24.79 -2.31 12.51
N ASP A 230 -25.85 -2.95 12.99
CA ASP A 230 -27.03 -3.25 12.16
C ASP A 230 -27.74 -1.96 11.69
N SER A 231 -27.92 -0.98 12.58
CA SER A 231 -28.55 0.31 12.25
C SER A 231 -27.73 1.16 11.27
N SER A 232 -26.42 0.92 11.19
CA SER A 232 -25.51 1.55 10.25
C SER A 232 -25.44 0.87 8.89
N GLY A 233 -26.24 -0.18 8.67
CA GLY A 233 -26.16 -1.01 7.46
C GLY A 233 -24.86 -1.79 7.36
N GLY A 234 -24.22 -2.10 8.50
CA GLY A 234 -22.92 -2.76 8.57
C GLY A 234 -21.71 -1.84 8.37
N HIS A 235 -21.90 -0.52 8.37
CA HIS A 235 -20.81 0.45 8.17
C HIS A 235 -20.20 0.95 9.49
N VAL A 236 -19.04 0.40 9.85
CA VAL A 236 -18.36 0.64 11.14
C VAL A 236 -18.11 2.12 11.44
N LYS A 237 -17.63 2.92 10.48
CA LYS A 237 -17.43 4.37 10.69
C LYS A 237 -18.73 5.09 11.03
N THR A 238 -19.81 4.77 10.33
CA THR A 238 -21.12 5.38 10.58
C THR A 238 -21.61 5.01 11.96
N ALA A 239 -21.51 3.74 12.37
CA ALA A 239 -21.84 3.31 13.72
C ALA A 239 -21.04 4.07 14.80
N ILE A 240 -19.74 4.27 14.60
CA ILE A 240 -18.89 5.02 15.55
C ILE A 240 -19.35 6.47 15.66
N VAL A 241 -19.64 7.15 14.54
CA VAL A 241 -20.12 8.55 14.56
C VAL A 241 -21.50 8.65 15.19
N MET A 242 -22.42 7.74 14.86
CA MET A 242 -23.76 7.69 15.48
C MET A 242 -23.66 7.62 17.01
N ILE A 243 -22.77 6.77 17.55
CA ILE A 243 -22.60 6.60 19.00
C ILE A 243 -21.92 7.82 19.63
N LEU A 244 -20.78 8.26 19.09
CA LEU A 244 -19.95 9.28 19.74
C LEU A 244 -20.51 10.70 19.60
N ALA A 245 -21.22 10.99 18.51
CA ALA A 245 -21.85 12.30 18.29
C ALA A 245 -23.33 12.33 18.72
N ASP A 246 -23.91 11.19 19.12
CA ASP A 246 -25.32 11.04 19.48
C ASP A 246 -26.28 11.55 18.39
N VAL A 247 -26.09 11.03 17.17
CA VAL A 247 -26.83 11.47 15.97
C VAL A 247 -27.46 10.29 15.22
N PRO A 248 -28.57 10.51 14.50
CA PRO A 248 -29.17 9.48 13.67
C PRO A 248 -28.29 9.12 12.47
N HIS A 249 -28.53 7.94 11.90
CA HIS A 249 -27.80 7.40 10.75
C HIS A 249 -27.60 8.42 9.61
N ALA A 250 -28.66 9.11 9.20
CA ALA A 250 -28.60 10.05 8.08
C ALA A 250 -27.63 11.21 8.34
N GLU A 251 -27.61 11.74 9.57
CA GLU A 251 -26.70 12.82 9.96
C GLU A 251 -25.26 12.31 10.09
N ALA A 252 -25.05 11.10 10.64
CA ALA A 252 -23.72 10.49 10.71
C ALA A 252 -23.09 10.30 9.32
N VAL A 253 -23.88 9.85 8.33
CA VAL A 253 -23.43 9.73 6.94
C VAL A 253 -23.05 11.10 6.37
N GLU A 254 -23.90 12.11 6.54
CA GLU A 254 -23.61 13.47 6.04
C GLU A 254 -22.34 14.07 6.68
N ARG A 255 -22.15 13.87 7.99
CA ARG A 255 -20.93 14.32 8.69
C ARG A 255 -19.69 13.62 8.14
N LEU A 256 -19.75 12.31 7.90
CA LEU A 256 -18.65 11.56 7.31
C LEU A 256 -18.32 12.03 5.89
N GLU A 257 -19.33 12.31 5.06
CA GLU A 257 -19.12 12.85 3.71
C GLU A 257 -18.41 14.21 3.76
N ARG A 258 -18.89 15.13 4.61
CA ARG A 258 -18.26 16.46 4.79
C ARG A 258 -16.83 16.35 5.33
N ALA A 259 -16.56 15.35 6.15
CA ALA A 259 -15.26 15.05 6.71
C ALA A 259 -14.36 14.21 5.78
N ASN A 260 -14.75 13.95 4.52
CA ASN A 260 -14.02 13.09 3.59
C ASN A 260 -13.71 11.69 4.16
N GLY A 261 -14.64 11.14 4.96
CA GLY A 261 -14.53 9.82 5.57
C GLY A 261 -13.65 9.73 6.81
N PHE A 262 -13.11 10.86 7.31
CA PHE A 262 -12.35 10.91 8.57
C PHE A 262 -13.30 10.93 9.76
N VAL A 263 -13.32 9.85 10.54
CA VAL A 263 -14.19 9.74 11.73
C VAL A 263 -13.91 10.87 12.72
N ARG A 264 -12.65 11.19 13.01
CA ARG A 264 -12.29 12.24 13.98
C ARG A 264 -12.86 13.61 13.61
N ASP A 265 -12.92 13.93 12.33
CA ASP A 265 -13.38 15.23 11.84
C ASP A 265 -14.91 15.26 11.69
N ALA A 266 -15.57 14.10 11.73
CA ALA A 266 -17.03 13.92 11.67
C ALA A 266 -17.70 13.91 13.06
N LEU A 267 -16.93 13.87 14.15
CA LEU A 267 -17.45 13.96 15.53
C LEU A 267 -17.70 15.43 15.90
#